data_AF-A0A318I7R0-F1
#
_entry.id   AF-A0A318I7R0-F1
#
_cell.length_a   1.000
_cell.length_b   1.000
_cell.length_c   1.000
_cell.angle_alpha   90.00
_cell.angle_beta   90.00
_cell.angle_gamma   90.00
#
_symmetry.space_group_name_H-M   'P 1'
#
loop_
_entity.id
_entity.type
_entity.pdbx_description
1 polymer ?
#
loop_
_entity_poly.entity_id
_entity_poly.type
_entity_poly.pdbx_seq_one_letter_code
_entity_poly.pdbx_strand_id
1 'polypeptide(L)'
;MIILLDETGNILDKIMKCLIVDDDPLICDLLEHFCSKINEIAGVTTTVSGFESINLINSTSFDLIFLDYNLPDITGRDILDLNSDSAVIMVTSNKDFALDSYNYPKIVDFLVKPLDFSRFYKGVLKAKEFISNNRKVPEKDARLFIKEGGKLVKIKLKEVAYFKAEANYIAIVFKNKKVLTLMALKDLEPKLPDFFQRVHRSYIINLNMIDVIHTGAVEINKEHVPVSQRYATELLRKIQLLN
;
A
#
# COMPACT_ATOMS: atom_id res chain seq x y z
N MET A 1 -6.86 0.81 -23.92
CA MET A 1 -6.87 1.71 -22.75
C MET A 1 -7.97 1.19 -21.84
N ILE A 2 -7.61 0.40 -20.83
CA ILE A 2 -8.61 -0.32 -20.01
C ILE A 2 -8.75 0.41 -18.69
N ILE A 3 -9.99 0.77 -18.39
CA ILE A 3 -10.44 1.45 -17.18
C ILE A 3 -11.10 0.36 -16.32
N LEU A 4 -10.55 0.08 -15.14
CA LEU A 4 -11.13 -0.89 -14.20
C LEU A 4 -12.40 -0.28 -13.59
N LEU A 5 -13.44 -1.03 -13.18
CA LEU A 5 -14.64 -0.48 -12.52
C LEU A 5 -14.99 -1.25 -11.21
N ASP A 6 -15.56 -0.60 -10.19
CA ASP A 6 -16.08 -1.21 -8.95
C ASP A 6 -17.46 -1.86 -9.12
N GLU A 7 -18.02 -2.43 -8.05
CA GLU A 7 -19.30 -3.17 -8.05
C GLU A 7 -20.52 -2.31 -8.45
N THR A 8 -20.35 -0.98 -8.53
CA THR A 8 -21.35 -0.01 -9.01
C THR A 8 -21.04 0.57 -10.40
N GLY A 9 -19.94 0.16 -11.03
CA GLY A 9 -19.55 0.61 -12.37
C GLY A 9 -18.68 1.87 -12.40
N ASN A 10 -17.99 2.21 -11.31
CA ASN A 10 -17.08 3.37 -11.24
C ASN A 10 -15.61 3.01 -11.41
N ILE A 11 -14.84 3.87 -12.08
CA ILE A 11 -13.42 3.67 -12.40
C ILE A 11 -12.56 3.31 -11.16
N LEU A 12 -12.00 2.08 -11.10
CA LEU A 12 -11.00 1.56 -10.17
C LEU A 12 -9.61 2.19 -10.47
N ASP A 13 -9.54 3.52 -10.41
CA ASP A 13 -8.41 4.18 -9.80
C ASP A 13 -8.63 4.07 -8.28
N LYS A 14 -7.65 3.55 -7.53
CA LYS A 14 -7.87 3.21 -6.12
C LYS A 14 -8.27 4.47 -5.34
N ILE A 15 -9.53 4.49 -4.90
CA ILE A 15 -10.13 5.66 -4.27
C ILE A 15 -9.56 5.85 -2.86
N MET A 16 -8.98 7.01 -2.57
CA MET A 16 -8.27 7.35 -1.34
C MET A 16 -9.23 7.91 -0.29
N LYS A 17 -9.07 7.48 0.97
CA LYS A 17 -9.69 8.15 2.12
C LYS A 17 -8.75 9.19 2.70
N CYS A 18 -9.21 10.42 2.80
CA CYS A 18 -8.41 11.54 3.28
C CYS A 18 -8.91 12.03 4.64
N LEU A 19 -7.97 12.36 5.52
CA LEU A 19 -8.22 13.14 6.73
C LEU A 19 -7.59 14.53 6.56
N ILE A 20 -8.32 15.58 6.92
CA ILE A 20 -7.81 16.95 6.98
C ILE A 20 -7.88 17.38 8.44
N VAL A 21 -6.74 17.86 8.96
CA VAL A 21 -6.59 18.34 10.33
C VAL A 21 -6.00 19.74 10.27
N ASP A 22 -6.82 20.76 10.52
CA ASP A 22 -6.41 22.16 10.53
C ASP A 22 -7.36 22.93 11.45
N ASP A 23 -6.84 23.75 12.36
CA ASP A 23 -7.66 24.48 13.32
C ASP A 23 -8.46 25.63 12.68
N ASP A 24 -8.11 26.01 11.45
CA ASP A 24 -8.88 26.94 10.63
C ASP A 24 -9.94 26.20 9.78
N PRO A 25 -11.24 26.36 10.08
CA PRO A 25 -12.31 25.74 9.30
C PRO A 25 -12.28 26.14 7.82
N LEU A 26 -11.82 27.36 7.49
CA LEU A 26 -11.74 27.81 6.10
C LEU A 26 -10.68 27.06 5.30
N ILE A 27 -9.60 26.63 5.96
CA ILE A 27 -8.58 25.78 5.33
C ILE A 27 -9.12 24.37 5.13
N CYS A 28 -9.84 23.83 6.11
CA CYS A 28 -10.55 22.56 5.97
C CYS A 28 -11.50 22.58 4.77
N ASP A 29 -12.38 23.59 4.69
CA ASP A 29 -13.33 23.75 3.58
C ASP A 29 -12.63 23.88 2.23
N LEU A 30 -11.53 24.63 2.16
CA LEU A 30 -10.76 24.82 0.93
C LEU A 30 -10.09 23.50 0.48
N LEU A 31 -9.48 22.77 1.39
CA LEU A 31 -8.84 21.49 1.10
C LEU A 31 -9.86 20.41 0.73
N GLU A 32 -11.01 20.38 1.41
CA GLU A 32 -12.13 19.51 1.05
C GLU A 32 -12.65 19.86 -0.36
N HIS A 33 -12.81 21.14 -0.66
CA HIS A 33 -13.16 21.60 -2.00
C HIS A 33 -12.11 21.20 -3.05
N PHE A 34 -10.81 21.27 -2.74
CA PHE A 34 -9.77 20.79 -3.64
C PHE A 34 -9.84 19.26 -3.82
N CYS A 35 -10.03 18.50 -2.74
CA CYS A 35 -10.19 17.05 -2.78
C CYS A 35 -11.36 16.62 -3.67
N SER A 36 -12.50 17.34 -3.60
CA SER A 36 -13.69 17.04 -4.42
C SER A 36 -13.46 17.15 -5.94
N LYS A 37 -12.40 17.83 -6.36
CA LYS A 37 -12.01 17.95 -7.79
C LYS A 37 -11.14 16.78 -8.26
N ILE A 38 -10.77 15.87 -7.36
CA ILE A 38 -9.92 14.71 -7.65
C ILE A 38 -10.78 13.45 -7.59
N ASN A 39 -10.98 12.81 -8.75
CA ASN A 39 -11.82 11.62 -8.88
C ASN A 39 -11.32 10.43 -8.03
N GLU A 40 -10.02 10.40 -7.74
CA GLU A 40 -9.40 9.36 -6.94
C GLU A 40 -9.52 9.56 -5.42
N ILE A 41 -10.28 10.54 -4.93
CA ILE A 41 -10.55 10.74 -3.49
C ILE A 41 -12.01 10.36 -3.20
N ALA A 42 -12.22 9.37 -2.32
CA ALA A 42 -13.50 8.69 -2.09
C ALA A 42 -14.31 9.35 -0.99
N GLY A 43 -13.59 9.95 -0.05
CA GLY A 43 -14.14 10.43 1.20
C GLY A 43 -13.10 11.28 1.89
N VAL A 44 -13.57 12.42 2.37
CA VAL A 44 -12.81 13.37 3.16
C VAL A 44 -13.46 13.42 4.52
N THR A 45 -12.65 13.28 5.56
CA THR A 45 -13.05 13.61 6.93
C THR A 45 -12.24 14.83 7.34
N THR A 46 -12.90 15.81 7.94
CA THR A 46 -12.26 17.03 8.43
C THR A 46 -12.40 17.07 9.95
N THR A 47 -11.40 17.64 10.61
CA THR A 47 -11.49 18.01 12.02
C THR A 47 -10.66 19.25 12.27
N VAL A 48 -11.17 20.11 13.15
CA VAL A 48 -10.49 21.33 13.61
C VAL A 48 -9.78 21.14 14.95
N SER A 49 -9.85 19.93 15.52
CA SER A 49 -9.20 19.60 16.79
C SER A 49 -8.10 18.57 16.57
N GLY A 50 -6.89 18.90 17.00
CA GLY A 50 -5.79 17.95 16.97
C GLY A 50 -6.04 16.72 17.86
N PHE A 51 -6.75 16.85 18.99
CA PHE A 51 -7.11 15.70 19.82
C PHE A 51 -8.14 14.78 19.16
N GLU A 52 -9.15 15.36 18.50
CA GLU A 52 -10.12 14.56 17.75
C GLU A 52 -9.45 13.80 16.60
N SER A 53 -8.44 14.40 15.97
CA SER A 53 -7.68 13.75 14.91
C SER A 53 -7.02 12.43 15.36
N ILE A 54 -6.52 12.37 16.60
CA ILE A 54 -5.93 11.14 17.16
C ILE A 54 -7.00 10.06 17.28
N ASN A 55 -8.20 10.41 17.74
CA ASN A 55 -9.30 9.46 17.86
C ASN A 55 -9.70 8.92 16.48
N LEU A 56 -9.80 9.81 15.48
CA LEU A 56 -10.13 9.45 14.11
C LEU A 56 -9.08 8.53 13.48
N ILE A 57 -7.80 8.84 13.65
CA ILE A 57 -6.68 8.02 13.15
C ILE A 57 -6.71 6.62 13.77
N ASN A 58 -7.06 6.50 15.05
CA ASN A 58 -7.14 5.21 15.74
C ASN A 58 -8.39 4.40 15.38
N SER A 59 -9.53 5.05 15.10
CA SER A 59 -10.79 4.37 14.81
C SER A 59 -10.99 4.05 13.33
N THR A 60 -10.33 4.79 12.44
CA THR A 60 -10.59 4.79 11.00
C THR A 60 -9.28 4.78 10.23
N SER A 61 -9.18 3.94 9.19
CA SER A 61 -8.03 3.94 8.31
C SER A 61 -8.11 5.08 7.28
N PHE A 62 -7.09 5.93 7.26
CA PHE A 62 -6.89 6.95 6.23
C PHE A 62 -5.66 6.63 5.38
N ASP A 63 -5.72 6.98 4.10
CA ASP A 63 -4.62 6.75 3.16
C ASP A 63 -3.69 7.96 3.07
N LEU A 64 -4.28 9.15 3.16
CA LEU A 64 -3.61 10.42 3.09
C LEU A 64 -4.15 11.35 4.19
N ILE A 65 -3.25 11.98 4.92
CA ILE A 65 -3.57 13.00 5.92
C ILE A 65 -2.99 14.33 5.46
N PHE A 66 -3.83 15.37 5.41
CA PHE A 66 -3.40 16.75 5.36
C PHE A 66 -3.36 17.28 6.78
N LEU A 67 -2.19 17.70 7.24
CA LEU A 67 -1.96 17.98 8.66
C LEU A 67 -1.36 19.37 8.84
N ASP A 68 -2.05 20.25 9.56
CA ASP A 68 -1.43 21.47 10.06
C ASP A 68 -0.36 21.11 11.10
N TYR A 69 0.78 21.77 10.98
CA TYR A 69 1.82 21.71 11.98
C TYR A 69 1.44 22.44 13.27
N ASN A 70 0.79 23.60 13.15
CA ASN A 70 0.46 24.48 14.28
C ASN A 70 -1.01 24.31 14.64
N LEU A 71 -1.32 23.31 15.46
CA LEU A 71 -2.65 23.21 16.08
C LEU A 71 -2.57 23.73 17.53
N PRO A 72 -3.66 24.30 18.07
CA PRO A 72 -3.66 24.97 19.37
C PRO A 72 -3.48 24.00 20.54
N ASP A 73 -3.99 22.78 20.41
CA ASP A 73 -4.09 21.82 21.53
C ASP A 73 -2.96 20.78 21.56
N ILE A 74 -2.38 20.45 20.41
CA ILE A 74 -1.35 19.42 20.22
C ILE A 74 -0.54 19.76 18.98
N THR A 75 0.74 19.41 18.91
CA THR A 75 1.51 19.74 17.69
C THR A 75 1.24 18.72 16.59
N GLY A 76 1.36 19.14 15.32
CA GLY A 76 1.32 18.20 14.19
C GLY A 76 2.40 17.11 14.30
N ARG A 77 3.50 17.37 15.01
CA ARG A 77 4.54 16.39 15.32
C ARG A 77 4.02 15.24 16.19
N ASP A 78 3.27 15.54 17.24
CA ASP A 78 2.75 14.51 18.13
C ASP A 78 1.75 13.60 17.39
N ILE A 79 0.95 14.18 16.49
CA ILE A 79 0.04 13.42 15.61
C ILE A 79 0.84 12.57 14.62
N LEU A 80 1.93 13.11 14.06
CA LEU A 80 2.85 12.34 13.23
C LEU A 80 3.39 11.14 14.00
N ASP A 81 3.90 11.29 15.22
CA ASP A 81 4.47 10.17 15.98
C ASP A 81 3.46 9.03 16.23
N LEU A 82 2.17 9.36 16.33
CA LEU A 82 1.08 8.38 16.54
C LEU A 82 0.56 7.74 15.25
N ASN A 83 0.65 8.42 14.11
CA ASN A 83 0.20 7.90 12.82
C ASN A 83 1.19 6.86 12.26
N SER A 84 0.80 5.59 12.16
CA SER A 84 1.69 4.51 11.73
C SER A 84 1.77 4.29 10.22
N ASP A 85 0.70 4.56 9.45
CA ASP A 85 0.53 3.96 8.12
C ASP A 85 0.08 4.92 7.01
N SER A 86 -0.41 6.12 7.34
CA SER A 86 -0.91 7.06 6.32
C SER A 86 0.21 7.93 5.75
N ALA A 87 0.16 8.19 4.44
CA ALA A 87 0.96 9.25 3.85
C ALA A 87 0.52 10.60 4.42
N VAL A 88 1.47 11.53 4.62
CA VAL A 88 1.18 12.84 5.20
C VAL A 88 1.65 13.95 4.28
N ILE A 89 0.76 14.88 3.97
CA ILE A 89 1.10 16.17 3.38
C ILE A 89 0.96 17.21 4.48
N MET A 90 2.07 17.86 4.82
CA MET A 90 2.03 18.93 5.82
C MET A 90 1.46 20.20 5.20
N VAL A 91 0.55 20.84 5.93
CA VAL A 91 -0.02 22.15 5.62
C VAL A 91 0.57 23.13 6.62
N THR A 92 1.16 24.23 6.19
CA THR A 92 1.88 25.11 7.13
C THR A 92 2.00 26.54 6.63
N SER A 93 2.02 27.50 7.55
CA SER A 93 2.42 28.88 7.26
C SER A 93 3.94 29.09 7.32
N ASN A 94 4.68 28.11 7.87
CA ASN A 94 6.13 28.19 8.09
C ASN A 94 6.90 27.26 7.14
N LYS A 95 7.80 27.83 6.34
CA LYS A 95 8.64 27.11 5.36
C LYS A 95 9.82 26.36 5.99
N ASP A 96 10.20 26.70 7.21
CA ASP A 96 11.44 26.22 7.85
C ASP A 96 11.31 24.80 8.42
N PHE A 97 10.09 24.27 8.55
CA PHE A 97 9.83 22.92 9.06
C PHE A 97 10.32 21.80 8.13
N ALA A 98 10.72 22.12 6.90
CA ALA A 98 11.27 21.15 5.96
C ALA A 98 12.52 20.42 6.50
N LEU A 99 13.30 21.03 7.39
CA LEU A 99 14.50 20.42 7.98
C LEU A 99 14.16 19.27 8.94
N ASP A 100 13.14 19.43 9.79
CA ASP A 100 12.73 18.42 10.77
C ASP A 100 12.00 17.24 10.13
N SER A 101 11.48 17.44 8.91
CA SER A 101 10.73 16.45 8.15
C SER A 101 11.53 15.21 7.73
N TYR A 102 12.87 15.31 7.68
CA TYR A 102 13.74 14.17 7.37
C TYR A 102 13.54 13.00 8.34
N ASN A 103 13.12 13.30 9.58
CA ASN A 103 12.85 12.29 10.60
C ASN A 103 11.53 11.54 10.38
N TYR A 104 10.69 11.96 9.43
CA TYR A 104 9.36 11.40 9.18
C TYR A 104 9.23 10.91 7.73
N PRO A 105 9.62 9.66 7.44
CA PRO A 105 9.58 9.08 6.08
C PRO A 105 8.19 9.08 5.43
N LYS A 106 7.12 9.21 6.23
CA LYS A 106 5.73 9.29 5.80
C LYS A 106 5.29 10.66 5.31
N ILE A 107 6.08 11.72 5.56
CA ILE A 107 5.80 13.03 4.99
C ILE A 107 6.21 13.00 3.51
N VAL A 108 5.24 13.16 2.63
CA VAL A 108 5.43 13.03 1.18
C VAL A 108 5.54 14.38 0.47
N ASP A 109 4.94 15.42 1.04
CA ASP A 109 5.01 16.77 0.49
C ASP A 109 4.62 17.85 1.51
N PHE A 110 4.86 19.11 1.11
CA PHE A 110 4.51 20.31 1.88
C PHE A 110 3.66 21.27 1.05
N LEU A 111 2.59 21.76 1.66
CA LEU A 111 1.75 22.84 1.16
C LEU A 111 1.90 24.05 2.07
N VAL A 112 2.45 25.13 1.51
CA VAL A 112 2.63 26.39 2.24
C VAL A 112 1.41 27.25 2.03
N LYS A 113 0.78 27.72 3.12
CA LYS A 113 -0.33 28.68 3.09
C LYS A 113 0.20 30.02 2.51
N PRO A 114 -0.50 30.71 1.58
CA PRO A 114 -1.84 30.41 1.05
C PRO A 114 -1.85 29.26 0.03
N LEU A 115 -2.91 28.45 0.08
CA LEU A 115 -3.01 27.20 -0.70
C LEU A 115 -3.52 27.46 -2.12
N ASP A 116 -2.80 26.93 -3.11
CA ASP A 116 -3.23 26.90 -4.50
C ASP A 116 -3.49 25.46 -4.99
N PHE A 117 -4.48 25.31 -5.87
CA PHE A 117 -4.89 23.99 -6.35
C PHE A 117 -3.78 23.28 -7.13
N SER A 118 -2.95 24.00 -7.91
CA SER A 118 -1.89 23.39 -8.71
C SER A 118 -0.83 22.73 -7.82
N ARG A 119 -0.45 23.40 -6.73
CA ARG A 119 0.51 22.90 -5.75
C ARG A 119 -0.07 21.75 -4.93
N PHE A 120 -1.32 21.88 -4.49
CA PHE A 120 -2.07 20.81 -3.84
C PHE A 120 -2.09 19.55 -4.71
N TYR A 121 -2.48 19.69 -5.98
CA TYR A 121 -2.58 18.56 -6.91
C TYR A 121 -1.23 17.84 -7.11
N LYS A 122 -0.13 18.58 -7.23
CA LYS A 122 1.22 18.00 -7.26
C LYS A 122 1.54 17.19 -6.00
N GLY A 123 1.11 17.67 -4.83
CA GLY A 123 1.27 16.94 -3.57
C GLY A 123 0.46 15.65 -3.54
N VAL A 124 -0.79 15.69 -4.00
CA VAL A 124 -1.64 14.49 -4.10
C VAL A 124 -1.05 13.46 -5.06
N LEU A 125 -0.46 13.87 -6.18
CA LEU A 125 0.22 12.95 -7.10
C LEU A 125 1.41 12.23 -6.44
N LYS A 126 2.25 12.95 -5.68
CA LYS A 126 3.33 12.34 -4.90
C LYS A 126 2.80 11.39 -3.83
N ALA A 127 1.73 11.77 -3.13
CA ALA A 127 1.08 10.90 -2.17
C ALA A 127 0.57 9.61 -2.82
N LYS A 128 -0.08 9.71 -3.99
CA LYS A 128 -0.55 8.55 -4.76
C LYS A 128 0.59 7.58 -5.08
N GLU A 129 1.72 8.12 -5.55
CA GLU A 129 2.94 7.33 -5.82
C GLU A 129 3.50 6.69 -4.55
N PHE A 130 3.64 7.46 -3.46
CA PHE A 130 4.14 6.98 -2.18
C PHE A 130 3.25 5.86 -1.61
N ILE A 131 1.93 6.05 -1.62
CA ILE A 131 0.95 5.08 -1.14
C ILE A 131 1.00 3.81 -2.01
N SER A 132 1.13 3.96 -3.33
CA SER A 132 1.31 2.81 -4.25
C SER A 132 2.60 2.04 -3.95
N ASN A 133 3.70 2.76 -3.63
CA ASN A 133 5.01 2.18 -3.39
C ASN A 133 5.21 1.61 -1.97
N ASN A 134 4.48 2.12 -0.97
CA ASN A 134 4.56 1.71 0.44
C ASN A 134 3.41 0.79 0.89
N ARG A 135 2.35 0.62 0.09
CA ARG A 135 1.35 -0.46 0.28
C ARG A 135 1.88 -1.87 -0.09
N LYS A 136 3.21 -2.03 -0.17
CA LYS A 136 3.86 -3.33 -0.05
C LYS A 136 3.63 -3.79 1.39
N VAL A 137 2.67 -4.67 1.59
CA VAL A 137 2.25 -5.27 2.87
C VAL A 137 3.42 -5.32 3.87
N PRO A 138 3.29 -4.75 5.09
CA PRO A 138 4.34 -4.78 6.10
C PRO A 138 4.86 -6.21 6.26
N GLU A 139 6.13 -6.37 5.90
CA GLU A 139 6.78 -7.67 5.75
C GLU A 139 6.82 -8.46 7.06
N LYS A 140 6.51 -7.85 8.21
CA LYS A 140 6.65 -8.52 9.52
C LYS A 140 5.57 -9.56 9.83
N ASP A 141 4.35 -9.47 9.29
CA ASP A 141 3.26 -10.35 9.74
C ASP A 141 2.14 -10.66 8.72
N ALA A 142 2.45 -10.59 7.42
CA ALA A 142 1.50 -10.86 6.34
C ALA A 142 0.78 -12.22 6.50
N ARG A 143 -0.54 -12.18 6.70
CA ARG A 143 -1.41 -13.34 6.90
C ARG A 143 -2.59 -13.25 5.95
N LEU A 144 -2.99 -14.37 5.37
CA LEU A 144 -4.23 -14.51 4.59
C LEU A 144 -5.12 -15.57 5.22
N PHE A 145 -6.43 -15.43 5.06
CA PHE A 145 -7.38 -16.50 5.34
C PHE A 145 -7.86 -17.08 4.00
N ILE A 146 -7.84 -18.40 3.88
CA ILE A 146 -8.33 -19.12 2.71
C ILE A 146 -9.48 -20.04 3.11
N LYS A 147 -10.36 -20.35 2.15
CA LYS A 147 -11.48 -21.27 2.36
C LYS A 147 -11.04 -22.68 1.99
N GLU A 148 -11.00 -23.57 2.96
CA GLU A 148 -10.68 -25.00 2.78
C GLU A 148 -11.80 -25.84 3.42
N GLY A 149 -12.47 -26.68 2.62
CA GLY A 149 -13.52 -27.57 3.13
C GLY A 149 -14.65 -26.88 3.90
N GLY A 150 -14.98 -25.63 3.55
CA GLY A 150 -16.00 -24.83 4.23
C GLY A 150 -15.53 -24.07 5.48
N LYS A 151 -14.25 -24.20 5.87
CA LYS A 151 -13.65 -23.49 7.01
C LYS A 151 -12.67 -22.42 6.53
N LEU A 152 -12.45 -21.39 7.35
CA LEU A 152 -11.39 -20.40 7.12
C LEU A 152 -10.09 -20.87 7.78
N VAL A 153 -9.04 -21.01 6.97
CA VAL A 153 -7.70 -21.43 7.43
C VAL A 153 -6.76 -20.25 7.31
N LYS A 154 -6.12 -19.89 8.43
CA LYS A 154 -5.10 -18.85 8.48
C LYS A 154 -3.79 -19.35 7.89
N ILE A 155 -3.22 -18.59 6.98
CA ILE A 155 -1.95 -18.83 6.29
C ILE A 155 -0.98 -17.71 6.65
N LYS A 156 0.20 -18.08 7.14
CA LYS A 156 1.32 -17.15 7.29
C LYS A 156 2.09 -17.12 5.98
N LEU A 157 2.08 -15.99 5.29
CA LEU A 157 2.64 -15.89 3.95
C LEU A 157 4.16 -16.10 3.91
N LYS A 158 4.87 -15.77 4.99
CA LYS A 158 6.31 -16.06 5.14
C LYS A 158 6.64 -17.55 5.06
N GLU A 159 5.72 -18.43 5.41
CA GLU A 159 5.95 -19.88 5.39
C GLU A 159 5.62 -20.50 4.02
N VAL A 160 5.02 -19.73 3.11
CA VAL A 160 4.66 -20.19 1.77
C VAL A 160 5.88 -20.10 0.86
N ALA A 161 6.20 -21.21 0.21
CA ALA A 161 7.29 -21.33 -0.75
C ALA A 161 6.87 -20.80 -2.12
N TYR A 162 5.72 -21.27 -2.63
CA TYR A 162 5.15 -20.80 -3.89
C TYR A 162 3.67 -21.15 -4.00
N PHE A 163 2.99 -20.49 -4.93
CA PHE A 163 1.64 -20.77 -5.38
C PHE A 163 1.69 -21.37 -6.77
N LYS A 164 0.94 -22.46 -6.97
CA LYS A 164 0.83 -23.17 -8.26
C LYS A 164 -0.62 -23.27 -8.69
N ALA A 165 -0.91 -22.93 -9.94
CA ALA A 165 -2.23 -23.19 -10.51
C ALA A 165 -2.40 -24.69 -10.81
N GLU A 166 -3.45 -25.30 -10.25
CA GLU A 166 -3.84 -26.70 -10.48
C GLU A 166 -5.34 -26.75 -10.87
N ALA A 167 -5.62 -26.84 -12.17
CA ALA A 167 -6.97 -26.74 -12.72
C ALA A 167 -7.68 -25.45 -12.27
N ASN A 168 -8.77 -25.57 -11.48
CA ASN A 168 -9.54 -24.44 -10.95
C ASN A 168 -9.07 -23.97 -9.56
N TYR A 169 -8.02 -24.60 -9.02
CA TYR A 169 -7.50 -24.32 -7.69
C TYR A 169 -6.10 -23.69 -7.75
N ILE A 170 -5.74 -23.02 -6.67
CA ILE A 170 -4.35 -22.70 -6.35
C ILE A 170 -3.88 -23.67 -5.28
N ALA A 171 -2.79 -24.38 -5.57
CA ALA A 171 -1.99 -25.06 -4.57
C ALA A 171 -1.05 -24.05 -3.89
N ILE A 172 -1.22 -23.90 -2.59
CA ILE A 172 -0.37 -23.10 -1.71
C ILE A 172 0.64 -24.07 -1.11
N VAL A 173 1.89 -23.97 -1.54
CA VAL A 173 2.93 -24.93 -1.18
C VAL A 173 3.81 -24.36 -0.08
N PHE A 174 3.97 -25.13 0.99
CA PHE A 174 4.89 -24.90 2.10
C PHE A 174 5.99 -25.96 2.04
N LYS A 175 7.00 -25.86 2.92
CA LYS A 175 8.09 -26.83 2.99
C LYS A 175 7.63 -28.31 3.10
N ASN A 176 6.65 -28.59 3.97
CA ASN A 176 6.22 -29.95 4.30
C ASN A 176 4.72 -30.22 4.05
N LYS A 177 4.00 -29.28 3.44
CA LYS A 177 2.55 -29.42 3.22
C LYS A 177 2.10 -28.58 2.04
N LYS A 178 0.93 -28.92 1.50
CA LYS A 178 0.21 -28.09 0.53
C LYS A 178 -1.24 -27.93 0.94
N VAL A 179 -1.82 -26.79 0.62
CA VAL A 179 -3.25 -26.49 0.83
C VAL A 179 -3.86 -26.05 -0.49
N LEU A 180 -5.11 -26.43 -0.76
CA LEU A 180 -5.83 -26.04 -1.99
C LEU A 180 -6.89 -25.00 -1.68
N THR A 181 -6.97 -23.94 -2.50
CA THR A 181 -8.05 -22.95 -2.44
C THR A 181 -8.64 -22.71 -3.83
N LEU A 182 -9.96 -22.55 -3.91
CA LEU A 182 -10.67 -22.29 -5.17
C LEU A 182 -10.54 -20.80 -5.54
N MET A 183 -9.55 -20.48 -6.37
CA MET A 183 -9.21 -19.12 -6.82
C MET A 183 -8.27 -19.19 -8.04
N ALA A 184 -8.18 -18.14 -8.86
CA ALA A 184 -7.16 -18.05 -9.92
C ALA A 184 -5.95 -17.20 -9.48
N LEU A 185 -4.74 -17.53 -9.95
CA LEU A 185 -3.51 -16.83 -9.55
C LEU A 185 -3.57 -15.31 -9.80
N LYS A 186 -4.23 -14.88 -10.88
CA LYS A 186 -4.44 -13.46 -11.20
C LYS A 186 -5.20 -12.69 -10.10
N ASP A 187 -6.06 -13.37 -9.35
CA ASP A 187 -6.87 -12.78 -8.29
C ASP A 187 -6.14 -12.80 -6.93
N LEU A 188 -5.16 -13.70 -6.81
CA LEU A 188 -4.29 -13.83 -5.63
C LEU A 188 -3.13 -12.83 -5.68
N GLU A 189 -2.46 -12.72 -6.83
CA GLU A 189 -1.27 -11.90 -7.06
C GLU A 189 -1.31 -10.49 -6.43
N PRO A 190 -2.36 -9.66 -6.62
CA PRO A 190 -2.40 -8.31 -6.04
C PRO A 190 -2.58 -8.28 -4.51
N LYS A 191 -2.90 -9.42 -3.89
CA LYS A 191 -3.07 -9.56 -2.42
C LYS A 191 -1.79 -10.01 -1.73
N LEU A 192 -0.75 -10.30 -2.50
CA LEU A 192 0.51 -10.81 -2.00
C LEU A 192 1.50 -9.67 -1.72
N PRO A 193 2.31 -9.80 -0.66
CA PRO A 193 3.46 -8.94 -0.43
C PRO A 193 4.45 -8.97 -1.58
N ASP A 194 5.31 -7.95 -1.62
CA ASP A 194 6.26 -7.73 -2.71
C ASP A 194 7.35 -8.77 -2.88
N PHE A 195 7.63 -9.53 -1.80
CA PHE A 195 8.51 -10.69 -1.87
C PHE A 195 7.87 -11.87 -2.61
N PHE A 196 6.63 -11.76 -3.09
CA PHE A 196 6.09 -12.67 -4.09
C PHE A 196 6.26 -12.13 -5.50
N GLN A 197 6.67 -13.00 -6.41
CA GLN A 197 6.86 -12.67 -7.82
C GLN A 197 6.23 -13.73 -8.70
N ARG A 198 5.43 -13.30 -9.66
CA ARG A 198 4.98 -14.20 -10.73
C ARG A 198 6.14 -14.50 -11.66
N VAL A 199 6.37 -15.79 -11.89
CA VAL A 199 7.49 -16.27 -12.74
C VAL A 199 7.01 -17.12 -13.89
N HIS A 200 5.77 -17.59 -13.86
CA HIS A 200 5.15 -18.35 -14.94
C HIS A 200 3.65 -18.11 -14.96
N ARG A 201 2.97 -18.48 -16.05
CA ARG A 201 1.50 -18.41 -16.12
C ARG A 201 0.82 -19.19 -14.97
N SER A 202 1.49 -20.23 -14.48
CA SER A 202 1.00 -21.13 -13.43
C SER A 202 1.74 -21.02 -12.09
N TYR A 203 2.68 -20.07 -11.91
CA TYR A 203 3.48 -19.98 -10.69
C TYR A 203 3.72 -18.55 -10.20
N ILE A 204 3.56 -18.36 -8.90
CA ILE A 204 4.04 -17.20 -8.13
C ILE A 204 4.94 -17.73 -7.02
N ILE A 205 6.17 -17.26 -6.94
CA ILE A 205 7.18 -17.74 -5.97
C ILE A 205 7.41 -16.73 -4.86
N ASN A 206 7.81 -17.20 -3.69
CA ASN A 206 8.38 -16.37 -2.64
C ASN A 206 9.88 -16.19 -2.90
N LEU A 207 10.30 -14.95 -3.15
CA LEU A 207 11.70 -14.58 -3.43
C LEU A 207 12.64 -14.94 -2.27
N ASN A 208 12.15 -14.85 -1.03
CA ASN A 208 12.93 -15.18 0.17
C ASN A 208 13.15 -16.69 0.36
N MET A 209 12.53 -17.53 -0.48
CA MET A 209 12.60 -18.99 -0.43
C MET A 209 13.35 -19.59 -1.63
N ILE A 210 13.95 -18.76 -2.49
CA ILE A 210 14.74 -19.24 -3.63
C ILE A 210 16.06 -19.80 -3.12
N ASP A 211 16.33 -21.07 -3.42
CA ASP A 211 17.59 -21.74 -3.11
C ASP A 211 18.61 -21.51 -4.24
N VAL A 212 18.19 -21.70 -5.49
CA VAL A 212 19.07 -21.58 -6.68
C VAL A 212 18.29 -20.97 -7.84
N ILE A 213 18.97 -20.19 -8.69
CA ILE A 213 18.42 -19.64 -9.93
C ILE A 213 19.18 -20.26 -11.10
N HIS A 214 18.44 -20.86 -12.02
CA HIS A 214 18.95 -21.40 -13.28
C HIS A 214 18.41 -20.61 -14.47
N THR A 215 18.98 -20.85 -15.65
CA THR A 215 18.39 -20.35 -16.89
C THR A 215 17.01 -20.96 -17.10
N GLY A 216 15.95 -20.14 -16.98
CA GLY A 216 14.57 -20.55 -17.23
C GLY A 216 13.89 -21.31 -16.08
N ALA A 217 14.51 -21.41 -14.91
CA ALA A 217 13.90 -22.03 -13.72
C ALA A 217 14.51 -21.50 -12.42
N VAL A 218 13.80 -21.65 -11.31
CA VAL A 218 14.35 -21.52 -9.95
C VAL A 218 14.18 -22.83 -9.18
N GLU A 219 15.04 -23.08 -8.22
CA GLU A 219 14.92 -24.17 -7.26
C GLU A 219 14.41 -23.60 -5.93
N ILE A 220 13.37 -24.23 -5.39
CA ILE A 220 12.76 -23.90 -4.08
C ILE A 220 12.44 -25.21 -3.36
N ASN A 221 13.02 -25.45 -2.19
CA ASN A 221 12.88 -26.71 -1.43
C ASN A 221 13.17 -27.96 -2.29
N LYS A 222 14.20 -27.93 -3.14
CA LYS A 222 14.58 -29.00 -4.10
C LYS A 222 13.60 -29.23 -5.26
N GLU A 223 12.56 -28.41 -5.39
CA GLU A 223 11.62 -28.47 -6.51
C GLU A 223 11.97 -27.42 -7.57
N HIS A 224 11.91 -27.80 -8.85
CA HIS A 224 12.14 -26.89 -9.96
C HIS A 224 10.85 -26.17 -10.37
N VAL A 225 10.84 -24.85 -10.22
CA VAL A 225 9.76 -23.97 -10.67
C VAL A 225 10.17 -23.29 -11.98
N PRO A 226 9.42 -23.48 -13.09
CA PRO A 226 9.76 -22.88 -14.37
C PRO A 226 9.60 -21.36 -14.33
N VAL A 227 10.50 -20.65 -15.01
CA VAL A 227 10.46 -19.20 -15.22
C VAL A 227 10.29 -18.93 -16.71
N SER A 228 9.20 -18.28 -17.10
CA SER A 228 9.02 -17.89 -18.51
C SER A 228 9.85 -16.64 -18.84
N GLN A 229 10.25 -16.53 -20.11
CA GLN A 229 11.02 -15.38 -20.60
C GLN A 229 10.38 -14.02 -20.25
N ARG A 230 9.04 -13.96 -20.28
CA ARG A 230 8.26 -12.76 -19.93
C ARG A 230 8.57 -12.25 -18.51
N TYR A 231 8.80 -13.16 -17.56
CA TYR A 231 8.99 -12.81 -16.15
C TYR A 231 10.46 -12.82 -15.70
N ALA A 232 11.37 -13.34 -16.53
CA ALA A 232 12.79 -13.50 -16.19
C ALA A 232 13.46 -12.16 -15.85
N THR A 233 13.26 -11.13 -16.66
CA THR A 233 13.86 -9.80 -16.46
C THR A 233 13.39 -9.16 -15.15
N GLU A 234 12.10 -9.27 -14.83
CA GLU A 234 11.54 -8.71 -13.60
C GLU A 234 12.02 -9.46 -12.36
N LEU A 235 12.10 -10.79 -12.44
CA LEU A 235 12.64 -11.63 -11.37
C LEU A 235 14.07 -11.20 -11.02
N LEU A 236 14.96 -11.12 -12.01
CA LEU A 236 16.36 -10.73 -11.81
C LEU A 236 16.50 -9.32 -11.22
N ARG A 237 15.64 -8.38 -11.61
CA ARG A 237 15.64 -7.01 -11.06
C ARG A 237 15.31 -6.98 -9.55
N LYS A 238 14.52 -7.92 -9.06
CA LYS A 238 14.13 -8.00 -7.64
C LYS A 238 15.14 -8.75 -6.76
N ILE A 239 16.14 -9.38 -7.36
CA ILE A 239 17.17 -10.13 -6.63
C ILE A 239 18.38 -9.22 -6.43
N GLN A 240 18.80 -9.09 -5.17
CA GLN A 240 20.04 -8.40 -4.86
C GLN A 240 21.22 -9.35 -5.12
N LEU A 241 22.01 -9.02 -6.14
CA LEU A 241 23.28 -9.68 -6.38
C LEU A 241 24.34 -9.03 -5.49
N LEU A 242 25.04 -9.84 -4.71
CA LEU A 242 26.29 -9.44 -4.08
C LEU A 242 27.35 -9.42 -5.19
N ASN A 243 27.73 -8.21 -5.61
CA ASN A 243 28.91 -7.96 -6.41
C ASN A 243 30.10 -7.67 -5.49
#